data_AF-A0A2A4JHP1-F1
#
_entry.id   AF-A0A2A4JHP1-F1
#
_cell.length_a   1.000
_cell.length_b   1.000
_cell.length_c   1.000
_cell.angle_alpha   90.00
_cell.angle_beta   90.00
_cell.angle_gamma   90.00
#
_symmetry.space_group_name_H-M   'P 1'
#
loop_
_entity.id
_entity.type
_entity.pdbx_description
1 polymer ?
#
loop_
_entity_poly.entity_id
_entity_poly.type
_entity_poly.pdbx_seq_one_letter_code
_entity_poly.pdbx_strand_id
1 'polypeptide(L)'
;MKLQEKPSKKRSSRVSPQLHTEQLQTLLRDVMKHKDCWPFYEPVSLEDVPDYLQVIDQPMDFTTIRSKLEAGDYAADEHLIADAALVFLNCYTYNKDDHPVAKAGNRLEKYVNKRCADLELPPLPEIELEASEASSVKRASPSDDDDAPLPKRAKVQ
;
A
#
# COMPACT_ATOMS: atom_id res chain seq x y z
N MET A 1 42.65 38.13 0.78
CA MET A 1 42.29 37.16 1.85
C MET A 1 40.81 37.34 2.15
N LYS A 2 40.03 36.24 2.09
CA LYS A 2 38.82 35.87 2.88
C LYS A 2 37.69 36.92 3.07
N LEU A 3 36.39 36.65 2.94
CA LEU A 3 35.56 35.46 2.85
C LEU A 3 34.31 35.78 1.99
N GLN A 4 33.83 34.83 1.17
CA GLN A 4 32.44 34.82 0.71
C GLN A 4 31.62 34.01 1.73
N GLU A 5 30.60 34.62 2.32
CA GLU A 5 29.62 33.90 3.12
C GLU A 5 28.76 33.01 2.21
N LYS A 6 28.69 31.73 2.55
CA LYS A 6 27.78 30.78 1.89
C LYS A 6 26.39 30.91 2.53
N PRO A 7 25.30 30.89 1.76
CA PRO A 7 23.97 30.93 2.35
C PRO A 7 23.73 29.67 3.19
N SER A 8 23.44 29.89 4.48
CA SER A 8 23.10 28.87 5.46
C SER A 8 21.88 28.08 5.00
N LYS A 9 22.04 26.75 4.84
CA LYS A 9 20.92 25.80 4.75
C LYS A 9 20.06 26.00 5.99
N LYS A 10 18.84 26.53 5.82
CA LYS A 10 17.87 26.62 6.93
C LYS A 10 17.66 25.21 7.47
N ARG A 11 18.10 24.99 8.71
CA ARG A 11 17.84 23.77 9.48
C ARG A 11 16.32 23.66 9.60
N SER A 12 15.75 22.55 9.12
CA SER A 12 14.33 22.23 9.30
C SER A 12 13.99 22.40 10.78
N SER A 13 13.17 23.40 11.09
CA SER A 13 12.62 23.61 12.42
C SER A 13 11.78 22.38 12.76
N ARG A 14 12.01 21.79 13.93
CA ARG A 14 11.23 20.66 14.44
C ARG A 14 9.77 21.12 14.55
N VAL A 15 8.96 20.83 13.53
CA VAL A 15 7.53 21.12 13.52
C VAL A 15 6.91 20.22 14.57
N SER A 16 6.10 20.79 15.47
CA SER A 16 5.32 19.99 16.42
C SER A 16 4.35 19.10 15.66
N PRO A 17 4.13 17.85 16.09
CA PRO A 17 3.10 17.02 15.48
C PRO A 17 1.76 17.75 15.56
N GLN A 18 1.16 18.00 14.39
CA GLN A 18 -0.10 18.71 14.25
C GLN A 18 -1.06 17.79 13.49
N LEU A 19 -2.33 17.77 13.89
CA LEU A 19 -3.37 17.02 13.20
C LEU A 19 -4.38 18.01 12.61
N HIS A 20 -4.42 18.11 11.29
CA HIS A 20 -5.30 18.99 10.53
C HIS A 20 -6.53 18.21 10.04
N THR A 21 -7.41 17.87 10.97
CA THR A 21 -8.56 16.96 10.73
C THR A 21 -9.45 17.39 9.56
N GLU A 22 -9.76 18.68 9.41
CA GLU A 22 -10.62 19.18 8.33
C GLU A 22 -9.98 19.00 6.94
N GLN A 23 -8.68 19.25 6.83
CA GLN A 23 -7.88 19.05 5.63
C GLN A 23 -7.77 17.56 5.30
N LEU A 24 -7.50 16.70 6.29
CA LEU A 24 -7.42 15.26 6.12
C LEU A 24 -8.76 14.64 5.69
N GLN A 25 -9.88 15.08 6.28
CA GLN A 25 -11.23 14.68 5.85
C GLN A 25 -11.51 15.13 4.40
N THR A 26 -11.06 16.34 4.04
CA THR A 26 -11.18 16.85 2.68
C THR A 26 -10.35 16.04 1.70
N LEU A 27 -9.10 15.71 2.05
CA LEU A 27 -8.22 14.86 1.28
C LEU A 27 -8.89 13.49 1.02
N LEU A 28 -9.34 12.81 2.06
CA LEU A 28 -9.99 11.49 1.94
C LEU A 28 -11.23 11.55 1.05
N ARG A 29 -12.10 12.54 1.26
CA ARG A 29 -13.30 12.72 0.42
C ARG A 29 -12.94 12.88 -1.06
N ASP A 30 -11.91 13.65 -1.37
CA ASP A 30 -11.50 13.92 -2.74
C ASP A 30 -10.86 12.68 -3.38
N VAL A 31 -9.98 11.99 -2.65
CA VAL A 31 -9.31 10.75 -3.08
C VAL A 31 -10.32 9.63 -3.31
N MET A 32 -11.26 9.42 -2.39
CA MET A 32 -12.31 8.39 -2.50
C MET A 32 -13.31 8.64 -3.63
N LYS A 33 -13.42 9.88 -4.13
CA LYS A 33 -14.22 10.24 -5.31
C LYS A 33 -13.45 10.13 -6.63
N HIS A 34 -12.13 10.00 -6.59
CA HIS A 34 -11.31 9.93 -7.78
C HIS A 34 -11.59 8.62 -8.54
N LYS A 35 -11.72 8.68 -9.88
CA LYS A 35 -12.07 7.53 -10.72
C LYS A 35 -11.12 6.33 -10.61
N ASP A 36 -9.88 6.56 -10.21
CA ASP A 36 -8.84 5.53 -10.06
C ASP A 36 -8.78 4.94 -8.63
N CYS A 37 -9.70 5.34 -7.74
CA CYS A 37 -9.76 4.88 -6.34
C CYS A 37 -10.44 3.51 -6.17
N TRP A 38 -11.12 3.00 -7.20
CA TRP A 38 -11.93 1.77 -7.11
C TRP A 38 -11.23 0.54 -6.50
N PRO A 39 -9.92 0.25 -6.69
CA PRO A 39 -9.29 -0.94 -6.08
C PRO A 39 -8.75 -0.67 -4.67
N PHE A 40 -8.80 0.58 -4.22
CA PHE A 40 -8.23 1.04 -2.94
C PHE A 40 -9.32 1.55 -1.99
N TYR A 41 -10.58 1.54 -2.43
CA TYR A 41 -11.70 2.09 -1.69
C TYR A 41 -11.98 1.26 -0.43
N GLU A 42 -12.11 -0.06 -0.60
CA GLU A 42 -12.37 -1.04 0.46
C GLU A 42 -11.20 -2.03 0.60
N PRO A 43 -11.13 -2.78 1.72
CA PRO A 43 -10.15 -3.85 1.88
C PRO A 43 -10.19 -4.85 0.72
N VAL A 44 -9.02 -5.37 0.32
CA VAL A 44 -8.94 -6.41 -0.70
C VAL A 44 -9.68 -7.67 -0.23
N SER A 45 -10.66 -8.11 -1.02
CA SER A 45 -11.43 -9.33 -0.79
C SER A 45 -10.54 -10.56 -0.96
N LEU A 46 -10.41 -11.37 0.10
CA LEU A 46 -9.65 -12.63 0.04
C LEU A 46 -10.40 -13.75 -0.67
N GLU A 47 -11.70 -13.58 -0.93
CA GLU A 47 -12.44 -14.47 -1.82
C GLU A 47 -12.01 -14.24 -3.27
N ASP A 48 -11.83 -12.98 -3.67
CA ASP A 48 -11.40 -12.58 -5.01
C ASP A 48 -9.89 -12.69 -5.21
N VAL A 49 -9.10 -12.47 -4.15
CA VAL A 49 -7.63 -12.46 -4.15
C VAL A 49 -7.08 -13.32 -3.00
N PRO A 50 -7.13 -14.66 -3.10
CA PRO A 50 -6.86 -15.56 -1.98
C PRO A 50 -5.42 -15.57 -1.47
N ASP A 51 -4.45 -15.18 -2.30
CA ASP A 51 -3.02 -15.14 -1.96
C ASP A 51 -2.57 -13.76 -1.45
N TYR A 52 -3.46 -12.77 -1.34
CA TYR A 52 -3.09 -11.39 -0.99
C TYR A 52 -2.30 -11.30 0.32
N LEU A 53 -2.78 -11.96 1.37
CA LEU A 53 -2.11 -11.97 2.69
C LEU A 53 -0.86 -12.87 2.77
N GLN A 54 -0.53 -13.60 1.70
CA GLN A 54 0.75 -14.32 1.61
C GLN A 54 1.87 -13.39 1.11
N VAL A 55 1.49 -12.27 0.49
CA VAL A 55 2.41 -11.29 -0.12
C VAL A 55 2.41 -9.98 0.67
N ILE A 56 1.24 -9.55 1.17
CA ILE A 56 1.05 -8.27 1.85
C ILE A 56 0.89 -8.46 3.35
N ASP A 57 1.86 -7.97 4.11
CA ASP A 57 1.92 -8.09 5.57
C ASP A 57 0.93 -7.17 6.28
N GLN A 58 0.74 -5.95 5.77
CA GLN A 58 -0.09 -4.91 6.39
C GLN A 58 -1.11 -4.35 5.38
N PRO A 59 -2.27 -5.02 5.20
CA PRO A 59 -3.33 -4.50 4.35
C PRO A 59 -3.80 -3.12 4.78
N MET A 60 -4.11 -2.26 3.81
CA MET A 60 -4.63 -0.92 4.05
C MET A 60 -5.50 -0.46 2.87
N ASP A 61 -6.51 0.35 3.15
CA ASP A 61 -7.46 0.90 2.19
C ASP A 61 -8.05 2.23 2.69
N PHE A 62 -8.70 3.00 1.81
CA PHE A 62 -9.19 4.34 2.17
C PHE A 62 -10.41 4.34 3.09
N THR A 63 -11.26 3.30 3.12
CA THR A 63 -12.32 3.19 4.12
C THR A 63 -11.75 2.94 5.52
N THR A 64 -10.73 2.10 5.64
CA THR A 64 -10.01 1.87 6.91
C THR A 64 -9.34 3.15 7.40
N ILE A 65 -8.63 3.88 6.53
CA ILE A 65 -7.99 5.16 6.88
C ILE A 65 -9.05 6.18 7.36
N ARG A 66 -10.19 6.27 6.66
CA ARG A 66 -11.28 7.15 7.08
C ARG A 66 -11.81 6.78 8.46
N SER A 67 -12.05 5.49 8.70
CA SER A 67 -12.53 5.01 10.01
C SER A 67 -11.54 5.28 11.13
N LYS A 68 -10.24 5.12 10.90
CA LYS A 68 -9.18 5.48 11.87
C LYS A 68 -9.17 6.98 12.19
N LEU A 69 -9.36 7.84 11.18
CA LEU A 69 -9.47 9.29 11.40
C LEU A 69 -10.71 9.65 12.22
N GLU A 70 -11.86 9.05 11.91
CA GLU A 70 -13.13 9.24 12.63
C GLU A 70 -13.06 8.74 14.07
N ALA A 71 -12.31 7.66 14.32
CA ALA A 71 -12.07 7.11 15.66
C ALA A 71 -11.04 7.92 16.48
N GLY A 72 -10.29 8.83 15.85
CA GLY A 72 -9.24 9.60 16.51
C GLY A 72 -7.92 8.85 16.69
N ASP A 73 -7.66 7.83 15.88
CA ASP A 73 -6.47 6.96 15.99
C ASP A 73 -5.17 7.61 15.51
N TYR A 74 -5.25 8.78 14.86
CA TYR A 74 -4.08 9.51 14.37
C TYR A 74 -3.71 10.66 15.30
N ALA A 75 -2.47 10.66 15.77
CA ALA A 75 -1.92 11.76 16.57
C ALA A 75 -1.31 12.91 15.74
N ALA A 76 -1.09 12.71 14.44
CA ALA A 76 -0.44 13.67 13.54
C ALA A 76 -0.80 13.36 12.07
N ASP A 77 -0.71 14.36 11.21
CA ASP A 77 -0.97 14.22 9.76
C ASP A 77 -0.11 13.11 9.13
N GLU A 78 1.17 13.05 9.52
CA GLU A 78 2.13 12.10 8.98
C GLU A 78 1.70 10.64 9.18
N HIS A 79 0.95 10.34 10.25
CA HIS A 79 0.47 8.97 10.49
C HIS A 79 -0.61 8.55 9.48
N LEU A 80 -1.53 9.46 9.12
CA LEU A 80 -2.53 9.18 8.09
C LEU A 80 -1.86 9.12 6.71
N ILE A 81 -0.96 10.06 6.43
CA ILE A 81 -0.20 10.10 5.18
C ILE A 81 0.66 8.83 5.00
N ALA A 82 1.20 8.27 6.08
CA ALA A 82 1.91 6.99 6.04
C ALA A 82 0.99 5.82 5.66
N ASP A 83 -0.23 5.74 6.22
CA ASP A 83 -1.20 4.71 5.81
C ASP A 83 -1.63 4.89 4.34
N ALA A 84 -1.81 6.14 3.88
CA ALA A 84 -2.10 6.41 2.48
C ALA A 84 -0.95 5.97 1.55
N ALA A 85 0.30 6.13 1.97
CA ALA A 85 1.45 5.60 1.24
C ALA A 85 1.49 4.07 1.26
N LEU A 86 1.11 3.43 2.38
CA LEU A 86 1.03 1.98 2.49
C LEU A 86 0.03 1.36 1.51
N VAL A 87 -1.11 2.02 1.24
CA VAL A 87 -2.05 1.61 0.19
C VAL A 87 -1.34 1.45 -1.16
N PHE A 88 -0.51 2.41 -1.53
CA PHE A 88 0.22 2.41 -2.80
C PHE A 88 1.41 1.45 -2.78
N LEU A 89 2.15 1.37 -1.67
CA LEU A 89 3.24 0.40 -1.53
C LEU A 89 2.73 -1.04 -1.67
N ASN A 90 1.63 -1.38 -1.01
CA ASN A 90 1.00 -2.69 -1.14
C ASN A 90 0.52 -2.96 -2.57
N CYS A 91 -0.06 -1.94 -3.21
CA CYS A 91 -0.45 -2.01 -4.61
C CYS A 91 0.72 -2.42 -5.50
N TYR A 92 1.86 -1.74 -5.40
CA TYR A 92 3.02 -2.00 -6.25
C TYR A 92 3.81 -3.24 -5.85
N THR A 93 3.72 -3.65 -4.58
CA THR A 93 4.31 -4.92 -4.10
C THR A 93 3.55 -6.11 -4.70
N TYR A 94 2.22 -6.07 -4.70
CA TYR A 94 1.39 -7.17 -5.19
C TYR A 94 1.24 -7.15 -6.73
N ASN A 95 1.09 -5.97 -7.33
CA ASN A 95 0.78 -5.82 -8.75
C ASN A 95 2.01 -5.40 -9.56
N LYS A 96 2.24 -6.06 -10.70
CA LYS A 96 3.25 -5.65 -11.68
C LYS A 96 2.92 -4.28 -12.30
N ASP A 97 3.94 -3.53 -12.72
CA ASP A 97 3.82 -2.16 -13.26
C ASP A 97 2.84 -2.02 -14.44
N ASP A 98 2.69 -3.06 -15.26
CA ASP A 98 1.77 -3.06 -16.40
C ASP A 98 0.32 -3.38 -16.04
N HIS A 99 0.07 -3.86 -14.81
CA HIS A 99 -1.24 -4.21 -14.31
C HIS A 99 -2.16 -2.97 -14.22
N PRO A 100 -3.46 -3.07 -14.57
CA PRO A 100 -4.39 -1.95 -14.50
C PRO A 100 -4.48 -1.29 -13.11
N VAL A 101 -4.37 -2.08 -12.04
CA VAL A 101 -4.39 -1.59 -10.65
C VAL A 101 -3.12 -0.80 -10.32
N ALA A 102 -1.93 -1.26 -10.72
CA ALA A 102 -0.68 -0.52 -10.55
C ALA A 102 -0.69 0.82 -11.30
N LYS A 103 -1.23 0.82 -12.53
CA LYS A 103 -1.42 2.06 -13.33
C LYS A 103 -2.42 3.02 -12.68
N ALA A 104 -3.49 2.52 -12.09
CA ALA A 104 -4.46 3.32 -11.34
C ALA A 104 -3.83 3.92 -10.08
N GLY A 105 -3.07 3.10 -9.32
CA GLY A 105 -2.28 3.53 -8.17
C GLY A 105 -1.36 4.69 -8.51
N ASN A 106 -0.56 4.56 -9.57
CA ASN A 106 0.37 5.60 -10.02
C ASN A 106 -0.32 6.95 -10.32
N ARG A 107 -1.53 6.92 -10.89
CA ARG A 107 -2.29 8.15 -11.17
C ARG A 107 -2.89 8.72 -9.90
N LEU A 108 -3.43 7.86 -9.04
CA LEU A 108 -4.06 8.27 -7.79
C LEU A 108 -3.02 8.82 -6.80
N GLU A 109 -1.86 8.19 -6.65
CA GLU A 109 -0.75 8.66 -5.81
C GLU A 109 -0.31 10.08 -6.18
N LYS A 110 -0.13 10.35 -7.48
CA LYS A 110 0.18 11.71 -7.99
C LYS A 110 -0.92 12.70 -7.64
N TYR A 111 -2.19 12.26 -7.71
CA TYR A 111 -3.33 13.07 -7.31
C TYR A 111 -3.32 13.34 -5.80
N VAL A 112 -3.06 12.34 -4.95
CA VAL A 112 -2.93 12.50 -3.49
C VAL A 112 -1.85 13.52 -3.16
N ASN A 113 -0.64 13.36 -3.72
CA ASN A 113 0.47 14.30 -3.52
C ASN A 113 0.11 15.74 -3.91
N LYS A 114 -0.58 15.92 -5.05
CA LYS A 114 -1.09 17.23 -5.45
C LYS A 114 -2.10 17.78 -4.44
N ARG A 115 -3.06 16.98 -3.98
CA ARG A 115 -4.06 17.41 -3.00
C ARG A 115 -3.44 17.72 -1.64
N CYS A 116 -2.42 16.97 -1.20
CA CYS A 116 -1.67 17.31 0.00
C CYS A 116 -1.06 18.72 -0.12
N ALA A 117 -0.38 19.02 -1.24
CA ALA A 117 0.18 20.35 -1.48
C ALA A 117 -0.89 21.46 -1.49
N ASP A 118 -2.02 21.24 -2.17
CA ASP A 118 -3.14 22.20 -2.22
C ASP A 118 -3.79 22.45 -0.84
N LEU A 119 -3.71 21.47 0.07
CA LEU A 119 -4.31 21.51 1.40
C LEU A 119 -3.28 21.83 2.50
N GLU A 120 -2.04 22.16 2.13
CA GLU A 120 -0.93 22.43 3.06
C GLU A 120 -0.62 21.26 4.01
N LEU A 121 -0.89 20.03 3.57
CA LEU A 121 -0.55 18.78 4.27
C LEU A 121 0.84 18.27 3.85
N PRO A 122 1.50 17.44 4.68
CA PRO A 122 2.76 16.82 4.28
C PRO A 122 2.58 15.95 3.03
N PRO A 123 3.58 15.90 2.13
CA PRO A 123 3.54 15.04 0.97
C PRO A 123 3.60 13.57 1.39
N LEU A 124 3.18 12.66 0.50
CA LEU A 124 3.46 11.24 0.70
C LEU A 124 4.98 11.04 0.78
N PRO A 125 5.47 10.14 1.66
CA PRO A 125 6.86 9.69 1.59
C PRO A 125 7.14 9.07 0.22
N GLU A 126 8.41 9.13 -0.20
CA GLU A 126 8.84 8.48 -1.44
C GLU A 126 8.67 6.96 -1.30
N ILE A 127 7.92 6.37 -2.24
CA ILE A 127 7.63 4.93 -2.22
C ILE A 127 8.78 4.22 -2.91
N GLU A 128 9.76 3.82 -2.12
CA GLU A 128 10.88 3.00 -2.59
C GLU A 128 10.48 1.53 -2.50
N LEU A 129 10.30 0.89 -3.67
CA LEU A 129 10.23 -0.56 -3.75
C LEU A 129 11.63 -1.10 -3.51
N GLU A 130 11.96 -1.37 -2.26
CA GLU A 130 13.12 -2.17 -1.91
C GLU A 130 13.02 -3.49 -2.69
N ALA A 131 13.93 -3.68 -3.65
CA ALA A 131 14.02 -4.92 -4.40
C ALA A 131 14.50 -6.01 -3.44
N SER A 132 13.57 -6.63 -2.72
CA SER A 132 13.88 -7.75 -1.86
C SER A 132 14.49 -8.88 -2.72
N GLU A 133 15.74 -9.25 -2.42
CA GLU A 133 16.34 -10.42 -3.01
C GLU A 133 15.52 -11.66 -2.63
N ALA A 134 15.10 -12.39 -3.66
CA ALA A 134 14.54 -13.74 -3.68
C ALA A 134 14.56 -14.51 -2.34
N SER A 135 13.42 -14.53 -1.65
CA SER A 135 13.10 -15.62 -0.71
C SER A 135 12.71 -16.88 -1.52
N SER A 136 13.74 -17.62 -1.89
CA SER A 136 13.67 -19.00 -2.36
C SER A 136 13.02 -19.89 -1.29
N VAL A 137 11.72 -20.18 -1.43
CA VAL A 137 11.15 -21.41 -0.86
C VAL A 137 10.96 -22.39 -2.02
N LYS A 138 11.80 -23.42 -1.98
CA LYS A 138 11.84 -24.55 -2.90
C LYS A 138 10.43 -25.09 -3.15
N ARG A 139 9.96 -25.01 -4.40
CA ARG A 139 8.95 -25.95 -4.91
C ARG A 139 9.56 -27.35 -4.81
N ALA A 140 9.08 -28.14 -3.85
CA ALA A 140 9.25 -29.58 -3.89
C ALA A 140 8.39 -30.10 -5.06
N SER A 141 9.04 -30.59 -6.10
CA SER A 141 8.40 -31.44 -7.11
C SER A 141 7.90 -32.71 -6.42
N PRO A 142 6.69 -33.21 -6.73
CA PRO A 142 6.35 -34.59 -6.39
C PRO A 142 7.21 -35.50 -7.28
N SER A 143 8.09 -36.28 -6.67
CA SER A 143 8.76 -37.40 -7.33
C SER A 143 7.77 -38.56 -7.43
N ASP A 144 7.48 -38.98 -8.66
CA ASP A 144 6.91 -40.29 -8.98
C ASP A 144 7.81 -41.40 -8.43
N ASP A 145 7.26 -42.30 -7.61
CA ASP A 145 7.61 -43.73 -7.50
C ASP A 145 6.95 -44.33 -6.24
N ASP A 146 5.80 -45.02 -6.41
CA ASP A 146 5.53 -46.24 -5.64
C ASP A 146 4.58 -47.15 -6.45
N ASP A 147 5.20 -48.12 -7.12
CA ASP A 147 4.61 -49.28 -7.77
C ASP A 147 4.21 -50.31 -6.71
N ALA A 148 2.91 -50.55 -6.55
CA ALA A 148 2.42 -51.79 -5.93
C ALA A 148 1.04 -52.21 -6.48
N PRO A 149 0.83 -53.51 -6.81
CA PRO A 149 -0.31 -53.96 -7.60
C PRO A 149 -1.55 -54.34 -6.78
N LEU A 150 -2.70 -54.25 -7.47
CA LEU A 150 -4.09 -54.62 -7.13
C LEU A 150 -4.29 -55.91 -6.32
N PRO A 151 -5.48 -56.04 -5.67
CA PRO A 151 -6.28 -57.21 -5.94
C PRO A 151 -7.70 -56.90 -6.45
N LYS A 152 -8.08 -57.65 -7.49
CA LYS A 152 -9.42 -57.76 -8.08
C LYS A 152 -10.35 -58.55 -7.15
N ARG A 153 -11.61 -58.14 -7.06
CA ARG A 153 -12.83 -58.96 -6.80
C ARG A 153 -14.04 -58.02 -6.73
N ALA A 154 -15.26 -58.36 -7.11
CA ALA A 154 -15.91 -59.31 -8.00
C ALA A 154 -17.36 -58.80 -8.11
N LYS A 155 -18.04 -59.00 -9.24
CA LYS A 155 -19.44 -58.63 -9.44
C LYS A 155 -20.35 -59.42 -8.47
N VAL A 156 -21.41 -58.78 -7.96
CA VAL A 156 -22.67 -59.48 -7.60
C VAL A 156 -23.86 -58.56 -7.90
N GLN A 157 -24.70 -59.07 -8.82
CA GLN A 157 -26.12 -58.78 -9.16
C GLN A 157 -26.57 -57.34 -9.43
#